data_AF-R6SYW2-F1
#
_entry.id   AF-R6SYW2-F1
#
_cell.length_a   1.000
_cell.length_b   1.000
_cell.length_c   1.000
_cell.angle_alpha   90.00
_cell.angle_beta   90.00
_cell.angle_gamma   90.00
#
_symmetry.space_group_name_H-M   'P 1'
#
loop_
_entity.id
_entity.type
_entity.pdbx_description
1 polymer ?
#
loop_
_entity_poly.entity_id
_entity_poly.type
_entity_poly.pdbx_seq_one_letter_code
_entity_poly.pdbx_strand_id
1 'polypeptide(L)'
;MKQTPITVEQKFVVRVDGKEHVLLYRGNRMTGRILFTIDGDTYPLRHGFCGIGLSFREAFRLGERQALLTVSAAGIASVTVPGTKAI
;
A
#
# COMPACT_ATOMS: atom_id res chain seq x y z
N MET A 1 8.58 -18.91 16.03
CA MET A 1 8.86 -17.92 14.95
C MET A 1 8.61 -16.54 15.54
N LYS A 2 9.62 -15.66 15.60
CA LYS A 2 9.44 -14.31 16.17
C LYS A 2 8.58 -13.48 15.21
N GLN A 3 7.39 -13.09 15.63
CA GLN A 3 6.58 -12.10 14.90
C GLN A 3 7.41 -10.83 14.77
N THR A 4 7.81 -10.48 13.54
CA THR A 4 8.49 -9.21 13.27
C THR A 4 7.49 -8.10 13.54
N PRO A 5 7.74 -7.16 14.47
CA PRO A 5 6.73 -6.19 14.89
C PRO A 5 6.33 -5.28 13.73
N ILE A 6 5.05 -5.31 13.33
CA ILE A 6 4.50 -4.34 12.37
C ILE A 6 4.54 -2.96 13.04
N THR A 7 5.17 -1.98 12.40
CA THR A 7 5.32 -0.63 12.98
C THR A 7 4.23 0.31 12.49
N VAL A 8 3.71 0.08 11.28
CA VAL A 8 2.64 0.86 10.67
C VAL A 8 1.71 -0.10 9.93
N GLU A 9 0.41 0.02 10.18
CA GLU A 9 -0.64 -0.65 9.41
C GLU A 9 -1.67 0.40 8.96
N GLN A 10 -2.03 0.38 7.67
CA GLN A 10 -3.01 1.29 7.09
C GLN A 10 -3.91 0.53 6.12
N LYS A 11 -5.22 0.66 6.32
CA LYS A 11 -6.26 0.06 5.49
C LYS A 11 -6.94 1.14 4.67
N PHE A 12 -7.09 0.90 3.38
CA PHE A 12 -7.84 1.74 2.46
C PHE A 12 -8.98 0.93 1.88
N VAL A 13 -10.17 1.53 1.79
CA VAL A 13 -11.31 0.95 1.08
C VAL A 13 -11.62 1.89 -0.07
N VAL A 14 -11.57 1.38 -1.30
CA VAL A 14 -11.79 2.18 -2.50
C VAL A 14 -12.80 1.48 -3.39
N ARG A 15 -13.69 2.25 -4.02
CA ARG A 15 -14.67 1.72 -4.97
C ARG A 15 -14.22 1.97 -6.39
N VAL A 16 -13.95 0.89 -7.12
CA VAL A 16 -13.49 0.92 -8.51
C VAL A 16 -14.37 0.00 -9.35
N ASP A 17 -14.80 0.48 -10.51
CA ASP A 17 -15.62 -0.27 -11.48
C ASP A 17 -16.87 -0.92 -10.85
N GLY A 18 -17.47 -0.22 -9.86
CA GLY A 18 -18.67 -0.67 -9.15
C GLY A 18 -18.39 -1.63 -7.98
N LYS A 19 -17.17 -2.15 -7.84
CA LYS A 19 -16.73 -3.06 -6.76
C LYS A 19 -15.94 -2.33 -5.68
N GLU A 20 -16.11 -2.73 -4.43
CA GLU A 20 -15.25 -2.30 -3.33
C GLU A 20 -13.99 -3.17 -3.26
N HIS A 21 -12.84 -2.52 -3.11
CA HIS A 21 -11.56 -3.16 -2.94
C HIS A 21 -10.94 -2.75 -1.60
N VAL A 22 -10.34 -3.74 -0.93
CA VAL A 22 -9.66 -3.53 0.35
C VAL A 22 -8.16 -3.59 0.11
N LEU A 23 -7.49 -2.47 0.37
CA LEU A 23 -6.04 -2.35 0.25
C LEU A 23 -5.44 -2.28 1.66
N LEU A 24 -4.42 -3.07 1.92
CA LEU A 24 -3.74 -3.06 3.22
C LEU A 24 -2.25 -2.83 3.01
N TYR A 25 -1.74 -1.78 3.65
CA TYR A 25 -0.32 -1.48 3.71
C TYR A 25 0.20 -1.81 5.12
N ARG A 26 1.28 -2.59 5.17
CA ARG A 26 2.00 -2.95 6.39
C ARG A 26 3.46 -2.64 6.21
N GLY A 27 3.99 -1.76 7.05
CA GLY A 27 5.39 -1.38 7.07
C GLY A 27 6.05 -1.75 8.39
N ASN A 28 7.27 -2.28 8.31
CA ASN A 28 8.14 -2.45 9.46
C ASN A 28 9.31 -1.46 9.33
N ARG A 29 9.30 -0.39 10.15
CA ARG A 29 10.31 0.67 10.07
C ARG A 29 11.70 0.18 10.49
N MET A 30 11.77 -0.80 11.39
CA MET A 30 13.05 -1.36 11.87
C MET A 30 13.79 -2.16 10.79
N THR A 31 13.04 -2.86 9.94
CA THR A 31 13.60 -3.75 8.91
C THR A 31 13.44 -3.19 7.51
N GLY A 32 12.76 -2.06 7.32
CA GLY A 32 12.41 -1.52 6.01
C GLY A 32 11.46 -2.40 5.19
N ARG A 33 10.98 -3.53 5.74
CA ARG A 33 10.10 -4.45 5.02
C ARG A 33 8.71 -3.85 4.84
N ILE A 34 8.18 -4.02 3.65
CA ILE A 34 6.85 -3.56 3.28
C ILE A 34 6.06 -4.73 2.70
N LEU A 35 4.80 -4.81 3.11
CA LEU A 35 3.80 -5.69 2.55
C LEU A 35 2.61 -4.86 2.12
N PHE A 36 2.15 -5.08 0.89
CA PHE A 36 0.93 -4.49 0.37
C PHE A 36 0.02 -5.60 -0.13
N THR A 37 -1.25 -5.57 0.24
CA THR A 37 -2.23 -6.56 -0.22
C THR A 37 -3.44 -5.87 -0.84
N ILE A 38 -4.01 -6.52 -1.85
CA ILE A 38 -5.24 -6.11 -2.54
C ILE A 38 -6.24 -7.25 -2.39
N ASP A 39 -7.39 -6.99 -1.79
CA ASP A 39 -8.44 -8.00 -1.53
C ASP A 39 -7.96 -9.26 -0.79
N GLY A 40 -6.87 -9.13 -0.02
CA GLY A 40 -6.24 -10.23 0.72
C GLY A 40 -5.03 -10.87 0.02
N ASP A 41 -4.86 -10.62 -1.28
CA ASP A 41 -3.73 -11.14 -2.05
C ASP A 41 -2.50 -10.23 -1.95
N THR A 42 -1.33 -10.83 -1.78
CA THR A 42 -0.08 -10.08 -1.70
C THR A 42 0.28 -9.48 -3.06
N TYR A 43 0.40 -8.16 -3.11
CA TYR A 43 0.83 -7.43 -4.29
C TYR A 43 2.36 -7.22 -4.24
N PRO A 44 3.11 -7.68 -5.25
CA PRO A 44 4.56 -7.53 -5.28
C PRO A 44 4.93 -6.08 -5.62
N LEU A 45 5.23 -5.29 -4.58
CA LEU A 45 5.85 -3.98 -4.78
C LEU A 45 7.27 -4.15 -5.35
N ARG A 46 7.63 -3.33 -6.33
CA ARG A 46 9.02 -3.19 -6.78
C ARG A 46 9.92 -2.77 -5.62
N HIS A 47 9.39 -1.92 -4.74
CA HIS A 47 10.05 -1.52 -3.50
C HIS A 47 9.58 -2.40 -2.32
N GLY A 48 9.95 -3.69 -2.34
CA GLY A 48 9.71 -4.62 -1.21
C GLY A 48 10.53 -4.30 0.05
N PHE A 49 11.46 -3.35 -0.07
CA PHE A 49 12.30 -2.84 1.00
C PHE A 49 12.47 -1.33 0.83
N CYS A 50 12.01 -0.54 1.81
CA CYS A 50 12.24 0.90 1.84
C CYS A 50 12.96 1.23 3.14
N GLY A 51 14.21 1.67 3.03
CA GLY A 51 15.00 2.12 4.19
C GLY A 51 14.33 3.31 4.90
N ILE A 52 14.71 3.51 6.16
CA ILE A 52 14.24 4.65 6.96
C ILE A 52 14.56 5.96 6.22
N GLY A 53 13.57 6.83 6.04
CA GLY A 53 13.76 8.15 5.42
C GLY A 53 13.56 8.20 3.90
N LEU A 54 13.21 7.09 3.25
CA LEU A 54 12.93 7.04 1.81
C LEU A 54 11.44 7.12 1.52
N SER A 55 11.08 7.94 0.53
CA SER A 55 9.74 7.97 -0.05
C SER A 55 9.74 7.22 -1.38
N PHE A 56 8.63 6.56 -1.70
CA PHE A 56 8.46 5.94 -3.01
C PHE A 56 7.03 6.05 -3.50
N ARG A 57 6.87 5.80 -4.79
CA ARG A 57 5.59 5.73 -5.47
C ARG A 57 5.57 4.48 -6.32
N GLU A 58 4.45 3.77 -6.27
CA GLU A 58 4.24 2.52 -6.98
C GLU A 58 2.90 2.57 -7.70
N ALA A 59 2.93 2.46 -9.02
CA ALA A 59 1.72 2.31 -9.80
C ALA A 59 1.29 0.85 -9.81
N PHE A 60 -0.01 0.60 -9.64
CA PHE A 60 -0.60 -0.73 -9.68
C PHE A 60 -1.94 -0.70 -10.42
N ARG A 61 -2.45 -1.87 -10.80
CA ARG A 61 -3.81 -2.00 -11.34
C ARG A 61 -4.78 -2.42 -10.26
N LEU A 62 -5.96 -1.81 -10.28
CA LEU A 62 -7.08 -2.15 -9.42
C LEU A 62 -8.32 -2.24 -10.30
N GLY A 63 -8.74 -3.48 -10.59
CA GLY A 63 -9.68 -3.72 -11.69
C GLY A 63 -9.10 -3.24 -13.02
N GLU A 64 -9.90 -2.48 -13.79
CA GLU A 64 -9.46 -1.91 -15.07
C GLU A 64 -8.73 -0.57 -14.93
N ARG A 65 -8.66 -0.01 -13.71
CA ARG A 65 -8.05 1.29 -13.46
C ARG A 65 -6.60 1.19 -12.99
N GLN A 66 -5.83 2.21 -13.35
CA GLN A 66 -4.52 2.44 -12.76
C GLN A 66 -4.69 3.15 -11.42
N ALA A 67 -3.93 2.75 -10.41
CA ALA A 67 -3.89 3.34 -9.08
C ALA A 67 -2.44 3.63 -8.70
N LEU A 68 -2.25 4.52 -7.72
CA LEU A 68 -0.94 4.92 -7.22
C LEU A 68 -0.89 4.76 -5.71
N LEU A 69 0.05 3.95 -5.24
CA LEU A 69 0.47 3.91 -3.84
C LEU A 69 1.63 4.89 -3.67
N THR A 70 1.51 5.83 -2.74
CA THR A 70 2.62 6.71 -2.33
C THR A 70 2.94 6.41 -0.88
N VAL A 71 4.23 6.25 -0.57
CA VAL A 71 4.69 6.10 0.80
C VAL A 71 5.67 7.21 1.11
N SER A 72 5.41 7.95 2.19
CA SER A 72 6.29 9.03 2.65
C SER A 72 7.53 8.49 3.34
N ALA A 73 8.53 9.35 3.55
CA ALA A 73 9.72 9.02 4.35
C ALA A 73 9.41 8.58 5.79
N ALA A 74 8.24 8.96 6.31
CA ALA A 74 7.72 8.51 7.60
C ALA A 74 7.04 7.13 7.53
N GLY A 75 6.99 6.46 6.37
CA GLY A 75 6.30 5.19 6.18
C GLY A 75 4.78 5.30 6.22
N ILE A 76 4.23 6.50 6.03
CA ILE A 76 2.78 6.73 5.90
C ILE A 76 2.40 6.53 4.44
N ALA A 77 1.33 5.77 4.21
CA ALA A 77 0.90 5.38 2.88
C ALA A 77 -0.33 6.19 2.47
N SER A 78 -0.46 6.49 1.18
CA SER A 78 -1.67 7.03 0.60
C SER A 78 -1.93 6.33 -0.73
N VAL A 79 -3.22 6.12 -1.02
CA VAL A 79 -3.66 5.54 -2.28
C VAL A 79 -4.43 6.59 -3.06
N THR A 80 -4.06 6.77 -4.32
CA THR A 80 -4.78 7.62 -5.26
C THR A 80 -5.27 6.77 -6.42
N VAL A 81 -6.57 6.78 -6.66
CA VAL A 81 -7.17 6.14 -7.84
C VAL A 81 -7.79 7.25 -8.70
N PRO A 82 -7.18 7.61 -9.85
CA PRO A 82 -7.71 8.62 -10.74
C PRO A 82 -9.17 8.37 -11.12
N GLY A 83 -9.97 9.44 -11.11
CA GLY A 83 -11.39 9.38 -11.45
C GLY A 83 -12.27 8.68 -10.41
N THR A 84 -11.78 8.47 -9.19
CA THR A 84 -12.61 8.12 -8.03
C THR A 84 -12.53 9.23 -6.99
N LYS A 85 -13.67 9.59 -6.40
CA LYS A 85 -13.66 10.38 -5.16
C LYS A 85 -13.36 9.41 -4.02
N ALA A 86 -12.37 9.74 -3.18
CA ALA A 86 -12.26 9.12 -1.87
C ALA A 86 -13.59 9.37 -1.13
N ILE A 87 -14.22 8.29 -0.67
CA ILE A 87 -15.41 8.34 0.21
C ILE A 87 -14.95 8.42 1.64
#